data_AF-A0A506R7N8-F1
#
_entry.id   AF-A0A506R7N8-F1
#
_cell.length_a   1.000
_cell.length_b   1.000
_cell.length_c   1.000
_cell.angle_alpha   90.00
_cell.angle_beta   90.00
_cell.angle_gamma   90.00
#
_symmetry.space_group_name_H-M   'P 1'
#
loop_
_entity.id
_entity.type
_entity.pdbx_description
1 polymer ?
#
loop_
_entity_poly.entity_id
_entity_poly.type
_entity_poly.pdbx_seq_one_letter_code
_entity_poly.pdbx_strand_id
1 'polypeptide(L)'
;MSVQEELITKPPKSRPLIPFPVILVVVFSILSALFFVPVPKWMSGPLGAAILNTGHIIFFSVFAMAFYRFTKGKNRTRIPRFLLMVFLLSLLIELLQSSVGRSFQWSDILRNILGTLLGISILLHFQRPHKPHWALRISLFIAISVAVVIERIPLIEKLASL
;
A
#
# COMPACT_ATOMS: atom_id res chain seq x y z
N MET A 1 50.00 29.42 -7.12
CA MET A 1 48.71 28.84 -6.66
C MET A 1 48.92 27.36 -6.43
N SER A 2 49.04 26.98 -5.16
CA SER A 2 49.37 25.62 -4.74
C SER A 2 48.12 24.73 -4.75
N VAL A 3 48.27 23.52 -5.26
CA VAL A 3 47.29 22.41 -5.35
C VAL A 3 46.62 22.06 -3.99
N GLN A 4 47.09 22.63 -2.88
CA GLN A 4 46.58 22.38 -1.53
C GLN A 4 45.27 23.11 -1.16
N GLU A 5 44.83 24.11 -1.91
CA GLU A 5 43.62 24.89 -1.58
C GLU A 5 42.30 24.22 -1.95
N GLU A 6 42.30 23.16 -2.76
CA GLU A 6 41.07 22.51 -3.24
C GLU A 6 40.53 21.41 -2.31
N LEU A 7 41.23 21.11 -1.20
CA LEU A 7 40.88 20.04 -0.27
C LEU A 7 39.96 20.48 0.89
N ILE A 8 39.59 21.76 0.97
CA ILE A 8 38.81 22.30 2.08
C ILE A 8 37.39 22.63 1.61
N THR A 9 36.41 22.06 2.33
CA THR A 9 34.96 22.28 2.28
C THR A 9 34.12 21.55 1.22
N LYS A 10 34.12 20.21 1.23
CA LYS A 10 32.83 19.52 1.09
C LYS A 10 32.32 19.22 2.50
N PRO A 11 31.20 19.83 2.95
CA PRO A 11 30.65 19.48 4.25
C PRO A 11 30.38 17.97 4.27
N PRO A 12 30.69 17.26 5.37
CA PRO A 12 30.40 15.84 5.47
C PRO A 12 28.91 15.68 5.23
N LYS A 13 28.55 14.91 4.20
CA LYS A 13 27.16 14.64 3.85
C LYS A 13 26.52 13.96 5.06
N SER A 14 25.83 14.74 5.89
CA SER A 14 25.28 14.29 7.16
C SER A 14 24.32 13.14 6.87
N ARG A 15 24.76 11.91 7.16
CA ARG A 15 23.89 10.76 7.04
C ARG A 15 22.79 10.95 8.09
N PRO A 16 21.50 10.87 7.70
CA PRO A 16 20.43 10.97 8.68
C PRO A 16 20.63 9.91 9.76
N LEU A 17 20.44 10.29 11.03
CA LEU A 17 20.62 9.42 12.19
C LEU A 17 19.76 8.14 12.10
N ILE A 18 18.59 8.27 11.45
CA ILE A 18 17.64 7.17 11.23
C ILE A 18 17.52 6.90 9.73
N PRO A 19 17.71 5.65 9.27
CA PRO A 19 17.58 5.32 7.85
C PRO A 19 16.12 5.48 7.40
N PHE A 20 15.91 6.06 6.21
CA PHE A 20 14.58 6.34 5.66
C PHE A 20 13.58 5.15 5.68
N PRO A 21 13.98 3.90 5.38
CA PRO A 21 13.07 2.76 5.50
C PRO A 21 12.52 2.55 6.92
N VAL A 22 13.30 2.85 7.96
CA VAL A 22 12.84 2.73 9.36
C VAL A 22 11.78 3.78 9.66
N ILE A 23 11.94 5.01 9.15
CA ILE A 23 10.92 6.05 9.28
C ILE A 23 9.60 5.60 8.64
N LEU A 24 9.67 5.01 7.44
CA LEU A 24 8.48 4.47 6.77
C LEU A 24 7.82 3.37 7.61
N VAL A 25 8.59 2.43 8.16
CA VAL A 25 8.05 1.38 9.03
C VAL A 25 7.32 1.99 10.22
N VAL A 26 7.94 2.94 10.93
CA VAL A 26 7.32 3.60 12.08
C VAL A 26 6.02 4.32 11.69
N VAL A 27 6.03 5.08 10.59
CA VAL A 27 4.83 5.79 10.11
C VAL A 27 3.70 4.80 9.79
N PHE A 28 4.00 3.73 9.05
CA PHE A 28 2.98 2.74 8.70
C PHE A 28 2.51 1.91 9.89
N SER A 29 3.37 1.65 10.88
CA SER A 29 2.97 1.02 12.13
C SER A 29 1.99 1.92 12.90
N ILE A 30 2.27 3.22 13.02
CA ILE A 30 1.35 4.17 13.67
C ILE A 30 0.02 4.24 12.93
N LEU A 31 0.04 4.38 11.60
CA LEU A 31 -1.17 4.42 10.78
C LEU A 31 -1.95 3.10 10.84
N SER A 32 -1.27 1.96 10.99
CA SER A 32 -1.94 0.66 11.10
C SER A 32 -2.77 0.51 12.38
N ALA A 33 -2.50 1.31 13.42
CA ALA A 33 -3.31 1.34 14.63
C ALA A 33 -4.78 1.70 14.33
N LEU A 34 -5.05 2.45 13.25
CA LEU A 34 -6.40 2.82 12.82
C LEU A 34 -7.27 1.61 12.47
N PHE A 35 -6.68 0.48 12.03
CA PHE A 35 -7.43 -0.75 11.76
C PHE A 35 -8.03 -1.38 13.03
N PHE A 36 -7.45 -1.10 14.19
CA PHE A 36 -7.88 -1.65 15.48
C PHE A 36 -8.92 -0.78 16.19
N VAL A 37 -9.12 0.46 15.72
CA VAL A 37 -10.12 1.36 16.30
C VAL A 37 -11.53 0.83 15.98
N PRO A 38 -12.40 0.63 16.98
CA PRO A 38 -13.79 0.24 16.74
C PRO A 38 -14.51 1.26 15.87
N VAL A 39 -15.43 0.79 15.02
CA VAL A 39 -16.22 1.68 14.15
C VAL A 39 -17.09 2.61 15.02
N PRO A 40 -16.98 3.94 14.87
CA PRO A 40 -17.81 4.89 15.61
C PRO A 40 -19.30 4.65 15.32
N LYS A 41 -20.17 4.85 16.33
CA LYS A 41 -21.63 4.61 16.22
C LYS A 41 -22.29 5.28 15.01
N TRP A 42 -21.84 6.49 14.67
CA TRP A 42 -22.35 7.26 13.53
C TRP A 42 -21.91 6.71 12.16
N MET A 43 -20.87 5.87 12.10
CA MET A 43 -20.43 5.13 10.90
C MET A 43 -20.80 3.65 10.92
N SER A 44 -21.49 3.17 11.95
CA SER A 44 -21.86 1.76 12.07
C SER A 44 -22.90 1.31 11.02
N GLY A 45 -23.50 2.26 10.29
CA GLY A 45 -24.40 1.96 9.19
C GLY A 45 -23.72 1.31 7.97
N PRO A 46 -24.48 0.71 7.05
CA PRO A 46 -23.95 0.01 5.89
C PRO A 46 -23.04 0.87 4.99
N LEU A 47 -23.34 2.17 4.89
CA LEU A 47 -22.54 3.12 4.11
C LEU A 47 -21.20 3.43 4.81
N GLY A 48 -21.24 3.75 6.11
CA GLY A 48 -20.03 4.05 6.88
C GLY A 48 -19.05 2.88 6.88
N ALA A 49 -19.55 1.65 7.05
CA ALA A 49 -18.74 0.44 6.89
C ALA A 49 -18.10 0.33 5.50
N ALA A 50 -18.86 0.60 4.43
CA ALA A 50 -18.35 0.53 3.06
C ALA A 50 -17.26 1.59 2.77
N ILE A 51 -17.40 2.80 3.34
CA ILE A 51 -16.40 3.87 3.27
C ILE A 51 -15.12 3.43 4.00
N LEU A 52 -15.23 2.96 5.25
CA LEU A 52 -14.07 2.52 6.04
C LEU A 52 -13.32 1.36 5.37
N ASN A 53 -14.06 0.42 4.74
CA ASN A 53 -13.47 -0.68 3.99
C ASN A 53 -12.62 -0.22 2.79
N THR A 54 -12.92 0.95 2.22
CA THR A 54 -12.10 1.55 1.14
C THR A 54 -10.73 2.00 1.66
N GLY A 55 -10.63 2.30 2.96
CA GLY A 55 -9.38 2.61 3.62
C GLY A 55 -8.33 1.51 3.48
N HIS A 56 -8.72 0.23 3.47
CA HIS A 56 -7.83 -0.91 3.24
C HIS A 56 -7.12 -0.82 1.87
N ILE A 57 -7.88 -0.57 0.81
CA ILE A 57 -7.35 -0.47 -0.56
C ILE A 57 -6.38 0.71 -0.66
N ILE A 58 -6.76 1.88 -0.12
CA ILE A 58 -5.93 3.09 -0.15
C ILE A 58 -4.64 2.85 0.64
N PHE A 59 -4.75 2.37 1.88
CA PHE A 59 -3.61 2.14 2.77
C PHE A 59 -2.61 1.18 2.13
N PHE A 60 -3.06 0.02 1.62
CA PHE A 60 -2.17 -0.96 1.02
C PHE A 60 -1.62 -0.55 -0.35
N SER A 61 -2.33 0.33 -1.09
CA SER A 61 -1.79 0.96 -2.30
C SER A 61 -0.61 1.87 -1.97
N VAL A 62 -0.76 2.77 -1.00
CA VAL A 62 0.33 3.66 -0.56
C VAL A 62 1.46 2.85 0.10
N PHE A 63 1.14 1.81 0.88
CA PHE A 63 2.11 0.87 1.44
C PHE A 63 2.96 0.22 0.35
N ALA A 64 2.33 -0.31 -0.71
CA ALA A 64 3.06 -0.89 -1.84
C ALA A 64 3.93 0.15 -2.54
N MET A 65 3.43 1.37 -2.77
CA MET A 65 4.22 2.45 -3.36
C MET A 65 5.45 2.83 -2.52
N ALA A 66 5.33 2.78 -1.19
CA ALA A 66 6.41 3.05 -0.25
C ALA A 66 7.43 1.90 -0.21
N PHE A 67 6.97 0.65 0.00
CA PHE A 67 7.84 -0.46 0.36
C PHE A 67 8.27 -1.35 -0.80
N TYR A 68 7.46 -1.45 -1.87
CA TYR A 68 7.76 -2.36 -2.97
C TYR A 68 9.16 -2.08 -3.53
N ARG A 69 9.57 -0.80 -3.62
CA ARG A 69 10.89 -0.37 -4.11
C ARG A 69 12.09 -1.01 -3.38
N PHE A 70 11.94 -1.39 -2.11
CA PHE A 70 13.02 -1.99 -1.31
C PHE A 70 13.15 -3.51 -1.50
N THR A 71 12.21 -4.15 -2.20
CA THR A 71 12.33 -5.57 -2.53
C THR A 71 13.29 -5.79 -3.71
N LYS A 72 14.15 -6.79 -3.60
CA LYS A 72 15.20 -7.11 -4.59
C LYS A 72 14.73 -8.18 -5.58
N GLY A 73 15.25 -8.14 -6.81
CA GLY A 73 15.08 -9.17 -7.83
C GLY A 73 14.16 -8.76 -9.00
N LYS A 74 13.92 -9.71 -9.92
CA LYS A 74 13.09 -9.51 -11.13
C LYS A 74 11.60 -9.48 -10.77
N ASN A 75 10.80 -8.69 -11.49
CA ASN A 75 9.35 -8.54 -11.22
C ASN A 75 8.60 -9.89 -11.12
N ARG A 76 8.94 -10.87 -11.99
CA ARG A 76 8.33 -12.22 -11.98
C ARG A 76 8.44 -12.95 -10.65
N THR A 77 9.51 -12.75 -9.88
CA THR A 77 9.69 -13.36 -8.55
C THR A 77 9.46 -12.38 -7.41
N ARG A 78 9.63 -11.08 -7.68
CA ARG A 78 9.50 -9.99 -6.70
C ARG A 78 8.03 -9.70 -6.36
N ILE A 79 7.14 -9.63 -7.37
CA ILE A 79 5.70 -9.41 -7.16
C ILE A 79 5.07 -10.52 -6.31
N PRO A 80 5.16 -11.82 -6.66
CA PRO A 80 4.51 -12.87 -5.87
C PRO A 80 5.06 -12.95 -4.44
N ARG A 81 6.36 -12.75 -4.23
CA ARG A 81 6.93 -12.69 -2.86
C ARG A 81 6.39 -11.52 -2.05
N PHE A 82 6.24 -10.34 -2.66
CA PHE A 82 5.68 -9.18 -1.96
C PHE A 82 4.20 -9.38 -1.64
N LEU A 83 3.43 -9.95 -2.58
CA LEU A 83 2.03 -10.31 -2.35
C LEU A 83 1.87 -11.35 -1.24
N LEU A 84 2.76 -12.35 -1.18
CA LEU A 84 2.77 -13.32 -0.09
C LEU A 84 3.06 -12.64 1.26
N MET A 85 4.01 -11.71 1.32
CA MET A 85 4.26 -10.93 2.55
C MET A 85 3.04 -10.09 2.97
N VAL A 86 2.37 -9.44 2.02
CA VAL A 86 1.14 -8.68 2.28
C VAL A 86 0.00 -9.60 2.73
N PHE A 87 -0.14 -10.79 2.14
CA PHE A 87 -1.13 -11.77 2.54
C PHE A 87 -0.90 -12.22 3.99
N LEU A 88 0.34 -12.58 4.35
CA LEU A 88 0.69 -12.97 5.73
C LEU A 88 0.48 -11.81 6.72
N LEU A 89 0.85 -10.58 6.33
CA LEU A 89 0.60 -9.40 7.14
C LEU A 89 -0.90 -9.15 7.33
N SER A 90 -1.70 -9.32 6.27
CA SER A 90 -3.16 -9.15 6.33
C SER A 90 -3.79 -10.21 7.24
N LEU A 91 -3.34 -11.46 7.16
CA LEU A 91 -3.78 -12.52 8.06
C LEU A 91 -3.45 -12.18 9.52
N LEU A 92 -2.24 -11.69 9.78
CA LEU A 92 -1.84 -11.24 11.12
C LEU A 92 -2.71 -10.10 11.63
N ILE A 93 -2.98 -9.09 10.79
CA ILE A 93 -3.83 -7.94 11.15
C ILE A 93 -5.24 -8.42 11.51
N GLU A 94 -5.86 -9.26 10.68
CA GLU A 94 -7.20 -9.80 10.93
C GLU A 94 -7.26 -10.65 12.20
N LEU A 95 -6.24 -11.48 12.45
CA LEU A 95 -6.14 -12.26 13.69
C LEU A 95 -6.04 -11.35 14.92
N LEU A 96 -5.21 -10.31 14.86
CA LEU A 96 -5.10 -9.34 15.95
C LEU A 96 -6.38 -8.52 16.13
N GLN A 97 -7.06 -8.15 15.05
CA GLN A 97 -8.36 -7.47 15.10
C GLN A 97 -9.42 -8.33 15.78
N SER A 98 -9.39 -9.65 15.58
CA SER A 98 -10.30 -10.56 16.27
C SER A 98 -10.10 -10.60 17.79
N SER A 99 -8.88 -10.39 18.26
CA SER A 99 -8.58 -10.29 19.70
C SER A 99 -9.13 -9.02 20.37
N VAL A 100 -9.45 -7.98 19.59
CA VAL A 100 -10.03 -6.71 20.08
C VAL A 100 -11.53 -6.58 19.77
N GLY A 101 -12.20 -7.70 19.47
CA GLY A 101 -13.65 -7.75 19.32
C GLY A 101 -14.18 -7.43 17.92
N ARG A 102 -13.33 -7.43 16.88
CA ARG A 102 -13.78 -7.37 15.48
C ARG A 102 -13.97 -8.77 14.88
N SER A 103 -14.89 -8.92 13.94
CA SER A 103 -15.02 -10.18 13.20
C SER A 103 -13.83 -10.34 12.23
N PHE A 104 -13.31 -11.56 12.09
CA PHE A 104 -12.38 -11.89 11.02
C PHE A 104 -13.08 -11.82 9.65
N GLN A 105 -12.51 -11.10 8.68
CA GLN A 105 -13.09 -10.89 7.36
C GLN A 105 -12.09 -11.18 6.23
N TRP A 106 -12.33 -12.25 5.47
CA TRP A 106 -11.54 -12.57 4.26
C TRP A 106 -11.58 -11.46 3.21
N SER A 107 -12.67 -10.68 3.17
CA SER A 107 -12.81 -9.52 2.29
C SER A 107 -11.80 -8.43 2.58
N ASP A 108 -11.36 -8.26 3.83
CA ASP A 108 -10.33 -7.27 4.19
C ASP A 108 -8.95 -7.70 3.68
N ILE A 109 -8.62 -8.99 3.75
CA ILE A 109 -7.42 -9.56 3.13
C ILE A 109 -7.44 -9.34 1.60
N LEU A 110 -8.58 -9.59 0.95
CA LEU A 110 -8.73 -9.34 -0.49
C LEU A 110 -8.50 -7.86 -0.83
N ARG A 111 -9.09 -6.94 -0.06
CA ARG A 111 -8.93 -5.47 -0.25
C ARG A 111 -7.48 -5.04 -0.07
N ASN A 112 -6.77 -5.60 0.90
CA ASN A 112 -5.34 -5.32 1.11
C ASN A 112 -4.49 -5.77 -0.10
N ILE A 113 -4.80 -6.94 -0.67
CA ILE A 113 -4.15 -7.45 -1.88
C ILE A 113 -4.48 -6.57 -3.09
N LEU A 114 -5.74 -6.21 -3.29
CA LEU A 114 -6.17 -5.33 -4.39
C LEU A 114 -5.49 -3.96 -4.30
N GLY A 115 -5.47 -3.35 -3.11
CA GLY A 115 -4.73 -2.12 -2.85
C GLY A 115 -3.25 -2.26 -3.20
N THR A 116 -2.61 -3.34 -2.75
CA THR A 116 -1.20 -3.61 -3.04
C THR A 116 -0.93 -3.72 -4.54
N LEU A 117 -1.77 -4.48 -5.26
CA LEU A 117 -1.68 -4.63 -6.71
C LEU A 117 -1.85 -3.28 -7.42
N LEU A 118 -2.80 -2.46 -6.96
CA LEU A 118 -3.02 -1.12 -7.48
C LEU A 118 -1.76 -0.26 -7.30
N GLY A 119 -1.18 -0.22 -6.11
CA GLY A 119 0.06 0.53 -5.84
C GLY A 119 1.25 0.06 -6.67
N ILE A 120 1.43 -1.26 -6.83
CA ILE A 120 2.48 -1.82 -7.70
C ILE A 120 2.25 -1.44 -9.15
N SER A 121 1.02 -1.57 -9.66
CA SER A 121 0.71 -1.24 -11.06
C SER A 121 0.92 0.24 -11.38
N ILE A 122 0.58 1.15 -10.46
CA ILE A 122 0.90 2.58 -10.54
C ILE A 122 2.42 2.76 -10.64
N LEU A 123 3.20 2.18 -9.72
CA LEU A 123 4.66 2.29 -9.76
C LEU A 123 5.24 1.77 -11.09
N LEU A 124 4.79 0.61 -11.55
CA LEU A 124 5.28 0.02 -12.79
C LEU A 124 4.90 0.85 -14.02
N HIS A 125 3.72 1.47 -14.02
CA HIS A 125 3.29 2.35 -15.10
C HIS A 125 4.19 3.60 -15.21
N PHE A 126 4.48 4.25 -14.09
CA PHE A 126 5.26 5.50 -14.06
C PHE A 126 6.79 5.29 -14.01
N GLN A 127 7.30 4.08 -13.75
CA GLN A 127 8.74 3.78 -13.79
C GLN A 127 9.25 3.59 -15.22
N ARG A 128 10.00 4.60 -15.72
CA ARG A 128 10.76 4.70 -16.99
C ARG A 128 10.18 3.91 -18.18
N PRO A 129 9.64 4.58 -19.22
CA PRO A 129 8.94 3.94 -20.33
C PRO A 129 9.91 3.13 -21.20
N HIS A 130 10.12 1.86 -20.85
CA HIS A 130 10.68 0.91 -21.79
C HIS A 130 9.53 0.45 -22.70
N LYS A 131 9.61 0.82 -23.99
CA LYS A 131 8.58 0.56 -25.01
C LYS A 131 8.03 -0.89 -25.08
N PRO A 132 8.80 -1.98 -24.90
CA PRO A 132 8.29 -3.33 -25.21
C PRO A 132 7.22 -3.86 -24.25
N HIS A 133 6.99 -3.24 -23.09
CA HIS A 133 6.03 -3.76 -22.09
C HIS A 133 5.00 -2.74 -21.62
N TRP A 134 4.87 -1.60 -22.30
CA TRP A 134 3.94 -0.53 -21.91
C TRP A 134 2.48 -0.98 -21.98
N ALA A 135 2.08 -1.68 -23.05
CA ALA A 135 0.74 -2.23 -23.19
C ALA A 135 0.37 -3.16 -22.03
N LEU A 136 1.25 -4.11 -21.66
CA LEU A 136 1.02 -5.02 -20.54
C LEU A 136 0.84 -4.29 -19.21
N ARG A 137 1.63 -3.23 -18.97
CA ARG A 137 1.51 -2.42 -17.74
C ARG A 137 0.17 -1.68 -17.68
N ILE A 138 -0.28 -1.14 -18.80
CA ILE A 138 -1.59 -0.49 -18.89
C ILE A 138 -2.72 -1.50 -18.73
N SER A 139 -2.67 -2.62 -19.44
CA SER A 139 -3.67 -3.69 -19.29
C SER A 139 -3.77 -4.16 -17.85
N LEU A 140 -2.63 -4.33 -17.16
CA LEU A 140 -2.61 -4.69 -15.75
C LEU A 140 -3.23 -3.60 -14.87
N PHE A 141 -2.87 -2.33 -15.08
CA PHE A 141 -3.42 -1.20 -14.32
C PHE A 141 -4.94 -1.07 -14.51
N ILE A 142 -5.42 -1.18 -15.75
CA ILE A 142 -6.85 -1.17 -16.07
C ILE A 142 -7.55 -2.36 -15.42
N ALA A 143 -7.03 -3.58 -15.58
CA ALA A 143 -7.63 -4.78 -15.00
C ALA A 143 -7.75 -4.69 -13.47
N ILE A 144 -6.71 -4.21 -12.79
CA ILE A 144 -6.74 -4.02 -11.33
C ILE A 144 -7.70 -2.90 -10.94
N SER A 145 -7.74 -1.79 -11.69
CA SER A 145 -8.68 -0.70 -11.43
C SER A 145 -10.13 -1.17 -11.59
N VAL A 146 -10.42 -1.97 -12.61
CA VAL A 146 -11.73 -2.60 -12.81
C VAL A 146 -12.06 -3.56 -11.66
N ALA A 147 -11.11 -4.40 -11.23
CA ALA A 147 -11.32 -5.30 -10.10
C ALA A 147 -11.63 -4.52 -8.79
N VAL A 148 -10.94 -3.40 -8.56
CA VAL A 148 -11.23 -2.49 -7.44
C VAL A 148 -12.63 -1.89 -7.57
N VAL A 149 -13.03 -1.41 -8.74
CA VAL A 149 -14.38 -0.86 -8.96
C VAL A 149 -15.45 -1.90 -8.70
N ILE A 150 -15.29 -3.13 -9.22
CA ILE A 150 -16.23 -4.24 -8.99
C ILE A 150 -16.36 -4.53 -7.49
N GLU A 151 -15.24 -4.62 -6.78
CA GLU A 151 -15.24 -4.87 -5.33
C GLU A 151 -15.85 -3.69 -4.53
N ARG A 152 -15.92 -2.49 -5.13
CA ARG A 152 -16.57 -1.29 -4.58
C ARG A 152 -18.01 -1.08 -5.06
N ILE A 153 -18.60 -1.93 -5.89
CA ILE A 153 -20.02 -1.82 -6.30
C ILE A 153 -20.98 -1.64 -5.11
N PRO A 154 -20.88 -2.42 -4.01
CA PRO A 154 -21.78 -2.25 -2.87
C PRO A 154 -21.69 -0.88 -2.19
N LEU A 155 -20.55 -0.18 -2.31
CA LEU A 155 -20.41 1.20 -1.85
C LEU A 155 -21.14 2.17 -2.79
N ILE A 156 -20.99 1.98 -4.10
CA ILE A 156 -21.62 2.81 -5.13
C ILE A 156 -23.15 2.74 -5.03
N GLU A 157 -23.70 1.53 -4.87
CA GLU A 157 -25.14 1.32 -4.69
C GLU A 157 -25.68 2.07 -3.46
N LYS A 158 -24.97 1.99 -2.34
CA LYS A 158 -25.35 2.68 -1.09
C LYS A 158 -25.25 4.19 -1.19
N LEU A 159 -24.29 4.72 -1.97
CA LEU A 159 -24.19 6.15 -2.24
C LEU A 159 -25.30 6.65 -3.16
N ALA A 160 -25.72 5.83 -4.14
CA ALA A 160 -26.81 6.15 -5.06
C ALA A 160 -28.19 6.10 -4.40
N SER A 161 -28.31 5.40 -3.26
CA SER A 161 -29.56 5.29 -2.49
C SER A 161 -29.71 6.33 -1.37
N LEU A 162 -28.77 7.28 -1.24
CA LEU A 162 -28.86 8.43 -0.32
C LEU A 162 -29.82 9.50 -0.87
#